data_AF-A0A935DVZ4-F1
#
_entry.id   AF-A0A935DVZ4-F1
#
_cell.length_a   1.000
_cell.length_b   1.000
_cell.length_c   1.000
_cell.angle_alpha   90.00
_cell.angle_beta   90.00
_cell.angle_gamma   90.00
#
_symmetry.space_group_name_H-M   'P 1'
#
loop_
_entity.id
_entity.type
_entity.pdbx_description
1 polymer ?
#
loop_
_entity_poly.entity_id
_entity_poly.type
_entity_poly.pdbx_seq_one_letter_code
_entity_poly.pdbx_strand_id
1 'polypeptide(L)'
;MVDGHATVADLAMRFGDENAAQAALAELLASSLIAESSKPFDPDATQPLEDFGDLVEDLPVLTRQIEPDPSPANGATPDSQPIPQPVFEEIELPAPEYESLPPPSRTAPPPEHATQQTVASDSGWFERIKARLAHKAGEPTSAQVDLEPIGRRTKDLTWPVRALLAILGAAVLSALTLVLYPYGRHLPDIERGASAMLQDSVKIGDLGFSFLPRPHLALRGVKVGKDAHLTVATVRAMPDFLTLMGGKKVFHELEFERVSIKGPGLGRLALAGVGADRAGVDIRHIALRGLSVTIGDVLLDNLGGEVMMSAAGAPEKILLHNADNTLKMELQPMAEGYRITAIGSNWKTPFKPSLTLQLIDVNGELRDGRLDLSKIEGRAYDGQVEGRAAIEWAGGASLTSNLDFRHMNATKLLAALGSDLSAEGELTARLRLEAKADKLVNLTDALRTDASFELKRGAVKGFDLGEAARRTGSAPTRGGETKFEQMTGTLQCTPKDCRLGNLRLSSGLFKSSGYLVIAGNAQLSGGADVELRGSAATHRMPLTISGTAKDPLLTPGRPR
;
A
#
# COMPACT_ATOMS: atom_id res chain seq x y z
N MET A 1 9.07 -18.74 -6.66
CA MET A 1 8.91 -18.89 -5.19
C MET A 1 8.84 -20.37 -4.93
N VAL A 2 9.93 -20.97 -4.46
CA VAL A 2 10.00 -22.40 -4.16
C VAL A 2 9.59 -22.55 -2.69
N ASP A 3 8.48 -23.25 -2.43
CA ASP A 3 8.21 -23.72 -1.07
C ASP A 3 9.24 -24.82 -0.74
N GLY A 4 9.74 -24.84 0.50
CA GLY A 4 10.81 -25.76 0.92
C GLY A 4 10.39 -27.23 1.04
N HIS A 5 9.29 -27.64 0.37
CA HIS A 5 8.65 -28.93 0.53
C HIS A 5 8.34 -29.63 -0.82
N ALA A 6 8.52 -28.94 -1.96
CA ALA A 6 8.30 -29.53 -3.28
C ALA A 6 9.38 -30.56 -3.65
N THR A 7 8.96 -31.76 -4.08
CA THR A 7 9.90 -32.78 -4.58
C THR A 7 10.36 -32.47 -6.01
N VAL A 8 11.48 -33.07 -6.46
CA VAL A 8 11.96 -32.93 -7.84
C VAL A 8 10.91 -33.40 -8.86
N ALA A 9 10.12 -34.43 -8.51
CA ALA A 9 9.02 -34.92 -9.34
C ALA A 9 7.87 -33.90 -9.43
N ASP A 10 7.51 -33.22 -8.33
CA ASP A 10 6.49 -32.15 -8.34
C ASP A 10 6.95 -30.94 -9.16
N LEU A 11 8.23 -30.60 -9.11
CA LEU A 11 8.83 -29.54 -9.90
C LEU A 11 8.83 -29.89 -11.40
N ALA A 12 9.29 -31.08 -11.77
CA ALA A 12 9.23 -31.56 -13.16
C ALA A 12 7.79 -31.56 -13.71
N MET A 13 6.83 -32.02 -12.92
CA MET A 13 5.41 -32.04 -13.31
C MET A 13 4.79 -30.63 -13.43
N ARG A 14 5.28 -29.63 -12.69
CA ARG A 14 4.83 -28.22 -12.80
C ARG A 14 5.47 -27.45 -13.94
N PHE A 15 6.71 -27.75 -14.31
CA PHE A 15 7.47 -27.01 -15.31
C PHE A 15 7.59 -27.71 -16.68
N GLY A 16 7.19 -28.98 -16.79
CA GLY A 16 7.01 -29.69 -18.06
C GLY A 16 8.29 -30.22 -18.72
N ASP A 17 9.46 -29.91 -18.18
CA ASP A 17 10.76 -30.47 -18.59
C ASP A 17 11.58 -30.83 -17.33
N GLU A 18 11.83 -32.13 -17.16
CA GLU A 18 12.57 -32.69 -16.03
C GLU A 18 14.05 -32.31 -16.05
N ASN A 19 14.65 -32.17 -17.23
CA ASN A 19 16.07 -31.80 -17.38
C ASN A 19 16.29 -30.34 -16.99
N ALA A 20 15.37 -29.45 -17.38
CA ALA A 20 15.41 -28.04 -17.01
C ALA A 20 15.24 -27.85 -15.48
N ALA A 21 14.34 -28.62 -14.86
CA ALA A 21 14.15 -28.60 -13.41
C ALA A 21 15.39 -29.10 -12.64
N GLN A 22 16.05 -30.18 -13.10
CA GLN A 22 17.28 -30.69 -12.50
C GLN A 22 18.47 -29.72 -12.66
N ALA A 23 18.61 -29.09 -13.84
CA ALA A 23 19.66 -28.09 -14.08
C ALA A 23 19.53 -26.87 -13.14
N ALA A 24 18.30 -26.35 -12.99
CA ALA A 24 18.03 -25.25 -12.07
C ALA A 24 18.27 -25.63 -10.59
N LEU A 25 17.96 -26.87 -10.19
CA LEU A 25 18.24 -27.35 -8.83
C LEU A 25 19.75 -27.45 -8.56
N ALA A 26 20.53 -27.92 -9.55
CA ALA A 26 21.98 -28.04 -9.46
C ALA A 26 22.65 -26.66 -9.33
N GLU A 27 22.16 -25.64 -10.04
CA GLU A 27 22.65 -24.25 -9.93
C GLU A 27 22.33 -23.63 -8.56
N LEU A 28 21.17 -23.95 -7.98
CA LEU A 28 20.78 -23.51 -6.63
C LEU A 28 21.58 -24.22 -5.51
N LEU A 29 21.93 -25.50 -5.70
CA LEU A 29 22.86 -26.22 -4.82
C LEU A 29 24.27 -25.64 -4.93
N ALA A 30 24.78 -25.41 -6.15
CA ALA A 30 26.11 -24.85 -6.38
C ALA A 30 26.27 -23.43 -5.82
N SER A 31 25.20 -22.63 -5.81
CA SER A 31 25.16 -21.30 -5.17
C SER A 31 24.86 -21.34 -3.67
N SER A 32 24.76 -22.53 -3.06
CA SER A 32 24.46 -22.73 -1.63
C SER A 32 23.13 -22.10 -1.16
N LEU A 33 22.19 -21.90 -2.08
CA LEU A 33 20.85 -21.34 -1.79
C LEU A 33 19.86 -22.41 -1.30
N ILE A 34 20.18 -23.69 -1.51
CA ILE A 34 19.46 -24.86 -0.98
C ILE A 34 20.48 -25.93 -0.53
N ALA A 35 20.03 -26.90 0.28
CA ALA A 35 20.86 -28.01 0.76
C ALA A 35 20.09 -29.34 0.70
N GLU A 36 20.79 -30.46 0.51
CA GLU A 36 20.18 -31.80 0.51
C GLU A 36 19.84 -32.27 1.93
N SER A 37 18.55 -32.38 2.24
CA SER A 37 18.08 -32.96 3.50
C SER A 37 18.07 -34.49 3.43
N SER A 38 19.06 -35.12 4.05
CA SER A 38 19.27 -36.59 4.02
C SER A 38 18.69 -37.36 5.21
N LYS A 39 17.81 -36.76 6.02
CA LYS A 39 17.14 -37.42 7.15
C LYS A 39 15.62 -37.19 7.16
N PRO A 40 14.81 -38.23 7.46
CA PRO A 40 13.38 -38.05 7.72
C PRO A 40 13.17 -37.29 9.03
N PHE A 41 12.16 -36.43 9.05
CA PHE A 41 11.84 -35.50 10.15
C PHE A 41 11.07 -36.20 11.29
N ASP A 42 11.52 -36.00 12.53
CA ASP A 42 10.89 -36.47 13.77
C ASP A 42 10.37 -35.26 14.57
N PRO A 43 9.04 -35.11 14.78
CA PRO A 43 8.44 -33.89 15.32
C PRO A 43 8.59 -33.67 16.83
N ASP A 44 9.13 -34.62 17.62
CA ASP A 44 9.18 -34.53 19.09
C ASP A 44 10.61 -34.27 19.67
N ALA A 45 11.61 -34.06 18.81
CA ALA A 45 12.99 -33.86 19.22
C ALA A 45 13.26 -32.42 19.72
N THR A 46 13.17 -32.20 21.04
CA THR A 46 13.60 -30.93 21.67
C THR A 46 15.13 -30.87 21.76
N GLN A 47 15.79 -29.91 21.11
CA GLN A 47 17.22 -29.64 21.27
C GLN A 47 17.48 -28.35 22.08
N PRO A 48 18.46 -28.31 23.00
CA PRO A 48 18.82 -27.10 23.74
C PRO A 48 19.51 -26.06 22.85
N LEU A 49 19.44 -24.79 23.26
CA LEU A 49 20.28 -23.72 22.71
C LEU A 49 21.73 -23.94 23.15
N GLU A 50 22.61 -24.33 22.21
CA GLU A 50 24.05 -24.31 22.42
C GLU A 50 24.66 -22.97 22.01
N ASP A 51 25.73 -22.65 22.73
CA ASP A 51 26.46 -21.39 22.82
C ASP A 51 27.06 -20.90 21.49
N PHE A 52 26.80 -19.64 21.09
CA PHE A 52 27.45 -18.99 19.95
C PHE A 52 28.78 -18.33 20.37
N GLY A 53 29.61 -19.05 21.13
CA GLY A 53 30.84 -18.53 21.72
C GLY A 53 32.05 -18.47 20.78
N ASP A 54 32.28 -19.53 19.99
CA ASP A 54 33.59 -19.80 19.36
C ASP A 54 33.53 -19.97 17.82
N LEU A 55 33.10 -18.94 17.08
CA LEU A 55 33.28 -18.84 15.62
C LEU A 55 33.72 -17.44 15.16
N VAL A 56 34.71 -16.86 15.86
CA VAL A 56 35.39 -15.61 15.45
C VAL A 56 36.79 -15.85 14.89
N GLU A 57 37.35 -17.06 15.03
CA GLU A 57 38.65 -17.47 14.47
C GLU A 57 38.50 -18.40 13.25
N ASP A 58 38.00 -17.89 12.12
CA ASP A 58 38.44 -18.29 10.76
C ASP A 58 37.76 -17.45 9.65
N LEU A 59 38.12 -16.16 9.57
CA LEU A 59 37.83 -15.32 8.40
C LEU A 59 39.13 -14.95 7.68
N PRO A 60 39.36 -15.42 6.44
CA PRO A 60 40.57 -15.08 5.69
C PRO A 60 40.59 -13.60 5.31
N VAL A 61 41.57 -12.87 5.83
CA VAL A 61 41.79 -11.46 5.54
C VAL A 61 42.24 -11.27 4.08
N LEU A 62 41.33 -10.79 3.23
CA LEU A 62 41.65 -10.39 1.85
C LEU A 62 42.26 -8.98 1.80
N THR A 63 43.52 -8.86 2.23
CA THR A 63 44.39 -7.74 1.88
C THR A 63 45.55 -8.20 1.00
N ARG A 64 45.47 -7.90 -0.30
CA ARG A 64 46.62 -7.69 -1.19
C ARG A 64 46.42 -6.30 -1.80
N GLN A 65 47.21 -5.29 -1.41
CA GLN A 65 48.54 -5.04 -1.98
C GLN A 65 48.55 -5.19 -3.50
N ILE A 66 48.30 -4.07 -4.19
CA ILE A 66 48.77 -3.83 -5.54
C ILE A 66 49.98 -2.91 -5.39
N GLU A 67 51.15 -3.43 -5.69
CA GLU A 67 52.41 -2.69 -5.74
C GLU A 67 52.51 -1.99 -7.11
N PRO A 68 52.91 -0.70 -7.19
CA PRO A 68 52.93 0.03 -8.45
C PRO A 68 54.24 -0.22 -9.21
N ASP A 69 54.16 -0.89 -10.36
CA ASP A 69 55.30 -1.05 -11.27
C ASP A 69 55.64 0.28 -11.99
N PRO A 70 56.91 0.54 -12.35
CA PRO A 70 57.41 1.90 -12.60
C PRO A 70 57.11 2.43 -14.00
N SER A 71 57.02 3.76 -14.12
CA SER A 71 56.91 4.45 -15.41
C SER A 71 58.18 4.29 -16.27
N PRO A 72 58.05 3.89 -17.55
CA PRO A 72 59.08 4.13 -18.55
C PRO A 72 58.92 5.54 -19.11
N ALA A 73 59.96 6.36 -18.98
CA ALA A 73 60.08 7.59 -19.76
C ALA A 73 60.70 7.27 -21.13
N ASN A 74 59.93 7.43 -22.21
CA ASN A 74 60.35 8.07 -23.47
C ASN A 74 59.25 7.93 -24.54
N GLY A 75 59.15 8.93 -25.42
CA GLY A 75 58.07 9.04 -26.38
C GLY A 75 58.23 8.15 -27.62
N ALA A 76 57.15 7.45 -27.97
CA ALA A 76 56.79 7.11 -29.35
C ALA A 76 55.26 6.95 -29.39
N THR A 77 54.57 7.75 -30.20
CA THR A 77 53.13 7.57 -30.47
C THR A 77 52.90 6.37 -31.37
N PRO A 78 52.07 5.37 -30.97
CA PRO A 78 51.47 4.43 -31.91
C PRO A 78 50.23 5.08 -32.54
N ASP A 79 50.11 5.02 -33.85
CA ASP A 79 48.94 5.53 -34.57
C ASP A 79 47.65 4.84 -34.09
N SER A 80 46.68 5.64 -33.64
CA SER A 80 45.34 5.15 -33.30
C SER A 80 44.55 4.93 -34.59
N GLN A 81 44.54 3.68 -35.06
CA GLN A 81 43.60 3.28 -36.12
C GLN A 81 42.15 3.51 -35.65
N PRO A 82 41.26 4.07 -36.49
CA PRO A 82 39.86 4.26 -36.10
C PRO A 82 39.18 2.91 -35.91
N ILE A 83 38.65 2.67 -34.72
CA ILE A 83 37.72 1.56 -34.48
C ILE A 83 36.47 1.83 -35.33
N PRO A 84 36.05 0.91 -36.24
CA PRO A 84 34.83 1.10 -37.00
C PRO A 84 33.63 1.20 -36.06
N GLN A 85 32.76 2.18 -36.28
CA GLN A 85 31.50 2.26 -35.55
C GLN A 85 30.64 1.04 -35.90
N PRO A 86 29.93 0.43 -34.94
CA PRO A 86 28.98 -0.62 -35.25
C PRO A 86 27.89 -0.05 -36.14
N VAL A 87 27.76 -0.61 -37.35
CA VAL A 87 26.63 -0.31 -38.24
C VAL A 87 25.41 -0.98 -37.61
N PHE A 88 24.48 -0.18 -37.10
CA PHE A 88 23.16 -0.65 -36.74
C PHE A 88 22.40 -0.89 -38.05
N GLU A 89 22.32 -2.15 -38.48
CA GLU A 89 21.44 -2.55 -39.56
C GLU A 89 20.00 -2.52 -39.01
N GLU A 90 19.30 -1.43 -39.33
CA GLU A 90 17.91 -1.22 -38.92
C GLU A 90 17.01 -2.18 -39.70
N ILE A 91 16.68 -3.31 -39.08
CA ILE A 91 15.73 -4.28 -39.61
C ILE A 91 14.34 -3.64 -39.53
N GLU A 92 13.92 -2.96 -40.60
CA GLU A 92 12.52 -2.62 -40.82
C GLU A 92 11.70 -3.91 -40.95
N LEU A 93 11.14 -4.35 -39.82
CA LEU A 93 10.07 -5.33 -39.81
C LEU A 93 8.82 -4.66 -40.39
N PRO A 94 8.30 -5.08 -41.56
CA PRO A 94 7.06 -4.54 -42.09
C PRO A 94 5.95 -4.82 -41.08
N ALA A 95 5.17 -3.78 -40.75
CA ALA A 95 4.02 -3.93 -39.87
C ALA A 95 3.05 -4.96 -40.48
N PRO A 96 2.46 -5.87 -39.68
CA PRO A 96 1.42 -6.76 -40.18
C PRO A 96 0.24 -5.90 -40.66
N GLU A 97 -0.09 -6.01 -41.94
CA GLU A 97 -1.33 -5.46 -42.49
C GLU A 97 -2.51 -6.18 -41.82
N TYR A 98 -3.11 -5.52 -40.82
CA TYR A 98 -4.42 -5.91 -40.32
C TYR A 98 -5.45 -5.55 -41.38
N GLU A 99 -5.75 -6.53 -42.24
CA GLU A 99 -6.84 -6.47 -43.20
C GLU A 99 -8.16 -6.25 -42.44
N SER A 100 -8.61 -4.99 -42.44
CA SER A 100 -9.75 -4.56 -41.64
C SER A 100 -11.07 -5.03 -42.25
N LEU A 101 -11.49 -6.24 -41.88
CA LEU A 101 -12.80 -6.77 -42.24
C LEU A 101 -13.91 -5.78 -41.80
N PRO A 102 -14.79 -5.32 -42.71
CA PRO A 102 -15.84 -4.38 -42.37
C PRO A 102 -16.88 -5.04 -41.45
N PRO A 103 -17.44 -4.32 -40.47
CA PRO A 103 -18.45 -4.87 -39.57
C PRO A 103 -19.75 -5.19 -40.33
N PRO A 104 -20.44 -6.30 -39.99
CA PRO A 104 -21.67 -6.69 -40.68
C PRO A 104 -22.79 -5.68 -40.41
N SER A 105 -23.33 -5.09 -41.48
CA SER A 105 -24.45 -4.16 -41.41
C SER A 105 -25.70 -4.86 -40.89
N ARG A 106 -26.18 -4.46 -39.70
CA ARG A 106 -27.55 -4.71 -39.26
C ARG A 106 -28.26 -3.37 -39.05
N THR A 107 -29.20 -3.08 -39.95
CA THR A 107 -30.13 -1.95 -39.86
C THR A 107 -31.00 -2.06 -38.61
N ALA A 108 -30.90 -1.08 -37.72
CA ALA A 108 -31.84 -0.87 -36.62
C ALA A 108 -33.03 -0.02 -37.13
N PRO A 109 -34.29 -0.39 -36.81
CA PRO A 109 -35.44 0.50 -36.99
C PRO A 109 -35.42 1.67 -35.97
N PRO A 110 -36.14 2.77 -36.23
CA PRO A 110 -36.12 3.99 -35.40
C PRO A 110 -36.91 3.83 -34.08
N PRO A 111 -36.69 4.74 -33.09
CA PRO A 111 -37.21 4.60 -31.74
C PRO A 111 -38.69 5.04 -31.61
N GLU A 112 -39.47 4.26 -30.88
CA GLU A 112 -40.82 4.64 -30.43
C GLU A 112 -40.93 4.68 -28.89
N HIS A 113 -41.94 5.41 -28.43
CA HIS A 113 -41.98 5.98 -27.09
C HIS A 113 -42.25 4.98 -25.96
N ALA A 114 -41.76 5.34 -24.76
CA ALA A 114 -41.98 4.62 -23.52
C ALA A 114 -43.48 4.40 -23.26
N THR A 115 -43.88 3.13 -23.22
CA THR A 115 -45.16 2.70 -22.64
C THR A 115 -44.86 1.68 -21.55
N GLN A 116 -45.42 1.87 -20.36
CA GLN A 116 -45.22 0.99 -19.22
C GLN A 116 -45.78 -0.41 -19.55
N GLN A 117 -44.92 -1.42 -19.59
CA GLN A 117 -45.36 -2.82 -19.58
C GLN A 117 -45.07 -3.45 -18.22
N THR A 118 -46.18 -3.71 -17.52
CA THR A 118 -46.26 -4.52 -16.32
C THR A 118 -45.62 -5.88 -16.60
N VAL A 119 -44.59 -6.26 -15.82
CA VAL A 119 -44.05 -7.62 -15.90
C VAL A 119 -45.12 -8.57 -15.35
N ALA A 120 -45.81 -9.24 -16.26
CA ALA A 120 -46.72 -10.32 -15.90
C ALA A 120 -45.94 -11.41 -15.16
N SER A 121 -46.52 -11.91 -14.07
CA SER A 121 -45.95 -13.00 -13.28
C SER A 121 -45.77 -14.24 -14.14
N ASP A 122 -44.53 -14.56 -14.48
CA ASP A 122 -44.27 -15.71 -15.34
C ASP A 122 -44.65 -17.01 -14.62
N SER A 123 -45.25 -17.92 -15.39
CA SER A 123 -46.19 -18.92 -14.85
C SER A 123 -45.53 -19.92 -13.90
N GLY A 124 -46.04 -19.96 -12.67
CA GLY A 124 -45.49 -20.79 -11.61
C GLY A 124 -45.55 -22.29 -11.90
N TRP A 125 -44.56 -23.00 -11.39
CA TRP A 125 -44.43 -24.47 -11.36
C TRP A 125 -45.71 -25.24 -10.94
N PHE A 126 -46.63 -24.58 -10.20
CA PHE A 126 -47.94 -25.11 -9.84
C PHE A 126 -48.82 -25.54 -11.03
N GLU A 127 -48.82 -24.82 -12.16
CA GLU A 127 -49.62 -25.22 -13.33
C GLU A 127 -49.06 -26.47 -14.02
N ARG A 128 -47.73 -26.68 -13.95
CA ARG A 128 -47.08 -27.91 -14.44
C ARG A 128 -47.42 -29.14 -13.59
N ILE A 129 -47.91 -28.95 -12.36
CA ILE A 129 -48.40 -30.03 -11.49
C ILE A 129 -49.89 -30.33 -11.75
N LYS A 130 -50.74 -29.29 -11.92
CA LYS A 130 -52.16 -29.48 -12.27
C LYS A 130 -52.33 -30.24 -13.59
N ALA A 131 -51.53 -29.92 -14.61
CA ALA A 131 -51.55 -30.60 -15.92
C ALA A 131 -51.29 -32.12 -15.83
N ARG A 132 -50.58 -32.60 -14.80
CA ARG A 132 -50.33 -34.04 -14.58
C ARG A 132 -51.42 -34.77 -13.79
N LEU A 133 -52.31 -34.04 -13.12
CA LEU A 133 -53.41 -34.61 -12.31
C LEU A 133 -54.75 -34.64 -13.05
N ALA A 134 -54.92 -33.83 -14.10
CA ALA A 134 -56.16 -33.77 -14.89
C ALA A 134 -56.39 -34.97 -15.82
N HIS A 135 -55.39 -35.81 -16.11
CA HIS A 135 -55.47 -36.81 -17.17
C HIS A 135 -56.13 -38.16 -16.78
N LYS A 136 -57.04 -38.17 -15.79
CA LYS A 136 -57.67 -39.41 -15.30
C LYS A 136 -59.15 -39.26 -14.90
N ALA A 137 -59.99 -38.83 -15.83
CA ALA A 137 -61.44 -38.99 -15.77
C ALA A 137 -61.99 -39.20 -17.19
N GLY A 138 -62.64 -40.34 -17.43
CA GLY A 138 -63.18 -40.76 -18.73
C GLY A 138 -63.61 -42.23 -18.66
N GLU A 139 -64.91 -42.48 -18.74
CA GLU A 139 -65.57 -43.76 -18.43
C GLU A 139 -66.24 -44.36 -19.71
N PRO A 140 -66.98 -45.48 -19.67
CA PRO A 140 -66.53 -46.74 -20.28
C PRO A 140 -67.37 -47.21 -21.48
N THR A 141 -66.95 -48.30 -22.17
CA THR A 141 -67.84 -49.26 -22.86
C THR A 141 -67.13 -50.62 -23.06
N SER A 142 -67.94 -51.68 -23.12
CA SER A 142 -67.65 -53.12 -22.95
C SER A 142 -66.84 -53.86 -24.04
N ALA A 143 -66.03 -54.84 -23.61
CA ALA A 143 -66.11 -56.24 -24.07
C ALA A 143 -65.37 -57.19 -23.07
N GLN A 144 -65.85 -58.43 -22.90
CA GLN A 144 -65.31 -59.45 -21.99
C GLN A 144 -64.01 -60.10 -22.49
N VAL A 145 -63.06 -60.41 -21.59
CA VAL A 145 -62.30 -61.69 -21.52
C VAL A 145 -61.82 -61.92 -20.07
N ASP A 146 -61.88 -63.17 -19.61
CA ASP A 146 -61.49 -63.69 -18.30
C ASP A 146 -60.10 -64.39 -18.35
N LEU A 147 -59.29 -64.56 -17.29
CA LEU A 147 -59.43 -64.29 -15.85
C LEU A 147 -58.03 -64.36 -15.17
N GLU A 148 -57.57 -63.36 -14.38
CA GLU A 148 -56.58 -63.57 -13.28
C GLU A 148 -56.44 -62.33 -12.35
N PRO A 149 -56.30 -62.49 -11.01
CA PRO A 149 -56.38 -61.37 -10.06
C PRO A 149 -55.02 -60.72 -9.76
N ILE A 150 -54.71 -59.58 -10.39
CA ILE A 150 -53.55 -58.74 -9.99
C ILE A 150 -53.91 -57.89 -8.77
N GLY A 151 -53.37 -58.27 -7.61
CA GLY A 151 -53.53 -57.56 -6.34
C GLY A 151 -53.05 -56.11 -6.39
N ARG A 152 -53.90 -55.19 -5.94
CA ARG A 152 -53.69 -53.73 -5.96
C ARG A 152 -52.67 -53.31 -4.91
N ARG A 153 -51.38 -53.48 -5.20
CA ARG A 153 -50.27 -53.13 -4.31
C ARG A 153 -50.20 -51.62 -4.10
N THR A 154 -50.62 -51.14 -2.92
CA THR A 154 -50.29 -49.79 -2.46
C THR A 154 -48.77 -49.65 -2.43
N LYS A 155 -48.24 -48.54 -2.97
CA LYS A 155 -46.84 -48.18 -2.76
C LYS A 155 -46.71 -47.58 -1.38
N ASP A 156 -46.65 -48.45 -0.38
CA ASP A 156 -46.41 -48.06 0.99
C ASP A 156 -45.07 -47.33 1.05
N LEU A 157 -45.10 -46.07 1.49
CA LEU A 157 -43.90 -45.24 1.59
C LEU A 157 -42.98 -45.87 2.64
N THR A 158 -41.92 -46.52 2.19
CA THR A 158 -41.06 -47.36 3.03
C THR A 158 -40.52 -46.55 4.21
N TRP A 159 -40.53 -47.17 5.39
CA TRP A 159 -40.08 -46.60 6.67
C TRP A 159 -38.80 -45.72 6.58
N PRO A 160 -37.70 -46.14 5.90
CA PRO A 160 -36.52 -45.28 5.72
C PRO A 160 -36.78 -43.94 5.02
N VAL A 161 -37.69 -43.86 4.06
CA VAL A 161 -38.03 -42.59 3.37
C VAL A 161 -38.81 -41.66 4.30
N ARG A 162 -39.67 -42.23 5.16
CA ARG A 162 -40.37 -41.46 6.21
C ARG A 162 -39.41 -40.97 7.28
N ALA A 163 -38.44 -41.80 7.69
CA ALA A 163 -37.38 -41.40 8.62
C ALA A 163 -36.50 -40.28 8.05
N LEU A 164 -36.09 -40.38 6.77
CA LEU A 164 -35.26 -39.37 6.12
C LEU A 164 -36.00 -38.03 5.94
N LEU A 165 -37.30 -38.06 5.58
CA LEU A 165 -38.14 -36.86 5.54
C LEU A 165 -38.41 -36.27 6.93
N ALA A 166 -38.54 -37.10 7.96
CA ALA A 166 -38.68 -36.63 9.34
C ALA A 166 -37.38 -35.99 9.86
N ILE A 167 -36.21 -36.56 9.54
CA ILE A 167 -34.89 -35.99 9.87
C ILE A 167 -34.67 -34.68 9.12
N LEU A 168 -34.98 -34.62 7.81
CA LEU A 168 -34.87 -33.40 7.02
C LEU A 168 -35.85 -32.32 7.51
N GLY A 169 -37.09 -32.70 7.81
CA GLY A 169 -38.10 -31.82 8.39
C GLY A 169 -37.70 -31.31 9.77
N ALA A 170 -37.13 -32.16 10.62
CA ALA A 170 -36.60 -31.78 11.94
C ALA A 170 -35.36 -30.90 11.83
N ALA A 171 -34.48 -31.11 10.86
CA ALA A 171 -33.33 -30.25 10.59
C ALA A 171 -33.76 -28.86 10.10
N VAL A 172 -34.74 -28.80 9.20
CA VAL A 172 -35.36 -27.54 8.74
C VAL A 172 -36.09 -26.84 9.88
N LEU A 173 -36.88 -27.55 10.69
CA LEU A 173 -37.52 -27.00 11.89
C LEU A 173 -36.50 -26.51 12.92
N SER A 174 -35.41 -27.25 13.15
CA SER A 174 -34.34 -26.85 14.07
C SER A 174 -33.60 -25.62 13.57
N ALA A 175 -33.31 -25.54 12.27
CA ALA A 175 -32.73 -24.35 11.67
C ALA A 175 -33.69 -23.15 11.75
N LEU A 176 -35.00 -23.38 11.54
CA LEU A 176 -36.02 -22.34 11.65
C LEU A 176 -36.20 -21.86 13.09
N THR A 177 -36.19 -22.76 14.09
CA THR A 177 -36.27 -22.39 15.51
C THR A 177 -35.01 -21.71 16.02
N LEU A 178 -33.83 -22.03 15.48
CA LEU A 178 -32.60 -21.27 15.72
C LEU A 178 -32.72 -19.86 15.14
N VAL A 179 -33.01 -19.74 13.83
CA VAL A 179 -33.12 -18.44 13.13
C VAL A 179 -34.23 -17.55 13.71
N LEU A 180 -35.32 -18.12 14.24
CA LEU A 180 -36.41 -17.41 14.89
C LEU A 180 -36.29 -17.35 16.43
N TYR A 181 -35.17 -17.80 17.02
CA TYR A 181 -34.97 -17.73 18.46
C TYR A 181 -34.79 -16.27 18.91
N PRO A 182 -35.42 -15.83 20.02
CA PRO A 182 -35.25 -14.48 20.54
C PRO A 182 -33.89 -14.33 21.27
N TYR A 183 -32.81 -14.28 20.48
CA TYR A 183 -31.43 -14.12 20.96
C TYR A 183 -31.21 -12.89 21.86
N GLY A 184 -32.10 -11.89 21.78
CA GLY A 184 -32.09 -10.72 22.67
C GLY A 184 -32.14 -11.02 24.16
N ARG A 185 -32.50 -12.24 24.59
CA ARG A 185 -32.39 -12.64 26.00
C ARG A 185 -30.95 -12.78 26.50
N HIS A 186 -29.98 -13.02 25.60
CA HIS A 186 -28.55 -13.20 25.95
C HIS A 186 -27.69 -11.95 25.72
N LEU A 187 -28.25 -10.92 25.07
CA LEU A 187 -27.59 -9.62 24.87
C LEU A 187 -26.98 -9.06 26.18
N PRO A 188 -27.69 -9.01 27.32
CA PRO A 188 -27.17 -8.41 28.55
C PRO A 188 -26.01 -9.19 29.20
N ASP A 189 -25.82 -10.48 28.89
CA ASP A 189 -24.65 -11.26 29.34
C ASP A 189 -23.44 -10.98 28.44
N ILE A 190 -23.66 -10.89 27.12
CA ILE A 190 -22.62 -10.58 26.13
C ILE A 190 -22.09 -9.14 26.33
N GLU A 191 -22.97 -8.17 26.57
CA GLU A 191 -22.59 -6.79 26.87
C GLU A 191 -21.72 -6.69 28.14
N ARG A 192 -22.03 -7.48 29.18
CA ARG A 192 -21.21 -7.55 30.41
C ARG A 192 -19.83 -8.14 30.15
N GLY A 193 -19.75 -9.25 29.42
CA GLY A 193 -18.46 -9.87 29.06
C GLY A 193 -17.59 -8.93 28.22
N ALA A 194 -18.16 -8.34 27.16
CA ALA A 194 -17.45 -7.39 26.30
C ALA A 194 -17.00 -6.12 27.06
N SER A 195 -17.83 -5.60 27.97
CA SER A 195 -17.47 -4.44 28.79
C SER A 195 -16.36 -4.74 29.78
N ALA A 196 -16.26 -5.98 30.29
CA ALA A 196 -15.15 -6.40 31.15
C ALA A 196 -13.83 -6.55 30.36
N MET A 197 -13.88 -7.06 29.13
CA MET A 197 -12.68 -7.24 28.28
C MET A 197 -12.13 -5.92 27.71
N LEU A 198 -13.01 -4.98 27.34
CA LEU A 198 -12.64 -3.67 26.80
C LEU A 198 -12.43 -2.59 27.88
N GLN A 199 -12.71 -2.90 29.14
CA GLN A 199 -12.73 -1.97 30.29
C GLN A 199 -13.59 -0.70 30.08
N ASP A 200 -14.52 -0.72 29.14
CA ASP A 200 -15.43 0.39 28.82
C ASP A 200 -16.83 -0.13 28.44
N SER A 201 -17.85 0.71 28.54
CA SER A 201 -19.25 0.27 28.39
C SER A 201 -19.56 -0.10 26.94
N VAL A 202 -19.98 -1.34 26.70
CA VAL A 202 -20.44 -1.83 25.39
C VAL A 202 -21.97 -1.84 25.33
N LYS A 203 -22.52 -1.34 24.23
CA LYS A 203 -23.94 -1.52 23.86
C LYS A 203 -24.05 -2.16 22.49
N ILE A 204 -24.96 -3.12 22.34
CA ILE A 204 -25.21 -3.82 21.08
C ILE A 204 -26.67 -3.57 20.66
N GLY A 205 -26.91 -3.24 19.39
CA GLY A 205 -28.25 -2.88 18.91
C GLY A 205 -29.14 -4.08 18.59
N ASP A 206 -28.58 -5.09 17.92
CA ASP A 206 -29.30 -6.30 17.47
C ASP A 206 -28.35 -7.51 17.48
N LEU A 207 -28.91 -8.71 17.66
CA LEU A 207 -28.20 -9.99 17.63
C LEU A 207 -29.02 -11.00 16.82
N GLY A 208 -28.52 -11.31 15.63
CA GLY A 208 -29.09 -12.32 14.74
C GLY A 208 -28.17 -13.53 14.57
N PHE A 209 -28.73 -14.62 14.06
CA PHE A 209 -27.98 -15.79 13.61
C PHE A 209 -28.22 -16.02 12.12
N SER A 210 -27.17 -16.29 11.36
CA SER A 210 -27.25 -16.53 9.91
C SER A 210 -26.54 -17.83 9.56
N PHE A 211 -27.15 -18.63 8.69
CA PHE A 211 -26.69 -19.98 8.35
C PHE A 211 -25.78 -20.03 7.10
N LEU A 212 -25.69 -18.94 6.32
CA LEU A 212 -25.04 -18.91 5.00
C LEU A 212 -24.04 -17.75 4.89
N PRO A 213 -22.90 -17.92 4.19
CA PRO A 213 -22.40 -19.17 3.61
C PRO A 213 -21.81 -20.16 4.64
N ARG A 214 -21.55 -19.70 5.88
CA ARG A 214 -21.26 -20.52 7.06
C ARG A 214 -22.12 -20.05 8.25
N PRO A 215 -22.48 -20.92 9.21
CA PRO A 215 -23.24 -20.52 10.39
C PRO A 215 -22.46 -19.56 11.29
N HIS A 216 -23.02 -18.38 11.57
CA HIS A 216 -22.38 -17.34 12.39
C HIS A 216 -23.40 -16.53 13.19
N LEU A 217 -22.95 -15.98 14.32
CA LEU A 217 -23.69 -15.00 15.12
C LEU A 217 -23.32 -13.60 14.61
N ALA A 218 -24.31 -12.79 14.26
CA ALA A 218 -24.13 -11.43 13.78
C ALA A 218 -24.65 -10.42 14.81
N LEU A 219 -23.73 -9.75 15.50
CA LEU A 219 -23.99 -8.61 16.36
C LEU A 219 -24.02 -7.35 15.48
N ARG A 220 -25.02 -6.48 15.63
CA ARG A 220 -25.14 -5.27 14.81
C ARG A 220 -25.21 -4.01 15.67
N GLY A 221 -24.62 -2.92 15.15
CA GLY A 221 -24.65 -1.61 15.77
C GLY A 221 -23.96 -1.57 17.14
N VAL A 222 -22.77 -2.17 17.24
CA VAL A 222 -21.99 -2.20 18.48
C VAL A 222 -21.38 -0.81 18.72
N LYS A 223 -21.55 -0.28 19.93
CA LYS A 223 -20.99 1.01 20.36
C LYS A 223 -20.22 0.80 21.66
N VAL A 224 -19.01 1.33 21.73
CA VAL A 224 -18.12 1.21 22.88
C VAL A 224 -17.76 2.60 23.41
N GLY A 225 -17.87 2.75 24.72
CA GLY A 225 -17.67 3.99 25.45
C GLY A 225 -18.90 4.88 25.55
N LYS A 226 -18.96 5.67 26.63
CA LYS A 226 -20.02 6.66 26.87
C LYS A 226 -20.19 7.65 25.71
N ASP A 227 -19.09 8.04 25.09
CA ASP A 227 -19.04 8.98 23.95
C ASP A 227 -19.02 8.29 22.57
N ALA A 228 -19.20 6.96 22.53
CA ALA A 228 -19.08 6.13 21.31
C ALA A 228 -17.80 6.45 20.51
N HIS A 229 -16.64 6.28 21.16
CA HIS A 229 -15.33 6.50 20.55
C HIS A 229 -14.90 5.35 19.64
N LEU A 230 -15.48 4.16 19.83
CA LEU A 230 -15.39 3.01 18.94
C LEU A 230 -16.81 2.58 18.56
N THR A 231 -17.08 2.42 17.27
CA THR A 231 -18.35 1.89 16.75
C THR A 231 -18.09 0.84 15.67
N VAL A 232 -18.83 -0.27 15.71
CA VAL A 232 -18.72 -1.35 14.73
C VAL A 232 -20.10 -1.63 14.15
N ALA A 233 -20.22 -1.64 12.82
CA ALA A 233 -21.52 -1.82 12.19
C ALA A 233 -22.01 -3.28 12.29
N THR A 234 -21.13 -4.24 12.03
CA THR A 234 -21.39 -5.68 12.17
C THR A 234 -20.19 -6.37 12.82
N VAL A 235 -20.42 -7.25 13.79
CA VAL A 235 -19.43 -8.26 14.22
C VAL A 235 -20.01 -9.63 13.92
N ARG A 236 -19.35 -10.41 13.05
CA ARG A 236 -19.67 -11.83 12.84
C ARG A 236 -18.76 -12.66 13.72
N ALA A 237 -19.34 -13.31 14.72
CA ALA A 237 -18.65 -14.31 15.53
C ALA A 237 -18.87 -15.71 14.92
N MET A 238 -17.78 -16.40 14.60
CA MET A 238 -17.81 -17.80 14.15
C MET A 238 -17.41 -18.69 15.34
N PRO A 239 -18.38 -19.25 16.09
CA PRO A 239 -18.08 -20.15 17.19
C PRO A 239 -17.62 -21.51 16.66
N ASP A 240 -16.71 -22.16 17.39
CA ASP A 240 -16.42 -23.57 17.14
C ASP A 240 -17.54 -24.43 17.77
N PHE A 241 -18.49 -24.86 16.91
CA PHE A 241 -19.68 -25.61 17.33
C PHE A 241 -19.38 -26.95 18.02
N LEU A 242 -18.19 -27.53 17.84
CA LEU A 242 -17.77 -28.74 18.54
C LEU A 242 -17.31 -28.43 19.99
N THR A 243 -16.79 -27.23 20.24
CA THR A 243 -16.38 -26.80 21.59
C THR A 243 -17.53 -26.24 22.43
N LEU A 244 -18.64 -25.78 21.82
CA LEU A 244 -19.78 -25.20 22.53
C LEU A 244 -20.52 -26.14 23.50
N MET A 245 -20.30 -27.46 23.41
CA MET A 245 -20.80 -28.44 24.41
C MET A 245 -19.86 -28.61 25.61
N GLY A 246 -18.66 -28.00 25.59
CA GLY A 246 -17.70 -28.00 26.69
C GLY A 246 -17.82 -26.77 27.61
N GLY A 247 -17.11 -26.80 28.74
CA GLY A 247 -17.10 -25.70 29.73
C GLY A 247 -16.34 -24.43 29.31
N LYS A 248 -15.61 -24.46 28.18
CA LYS A 248 -14.92 -23.30 27.60
C LYS A 248 -15.51 -23.00 26.22
N LYS A 249 -15.85 -21.74 25.95
CA LYS A 249 -16.41 -21.29 24.67
C LYS A 249 -15.30 -20.72 23.80
N VAL A 250 -14.96 -21.41 22.71
CA VAL A 250 -13.90 -21.00 21.79
C VAL A 250 -14.51 -20.35 20.55
N PHE A 251 -14.05 -19.15 20.22
CA PHE A 251 -14.39 -18.46 18.98
C PHE A 251 -13.14 -18.45 18.09
N HIS A 252 -13.24 -19.13 16.95
CA HIS A 252 -12.09 -19.35 16.08
C HIS A 252 -11.74 -18.06 15.29
N GLU A 253 -12.77 -17.31 14.91
CA GLU A 253 -12.66 -16.09 14.10
C GLU A 253 -13.77 -15.10 14.49
N LEU A 254 -13.40 -13.84 14.70
CA LEU A 254 -14.34 -12.71 14.79
C LEU A 254 -14.09 -11.74 13.62
N GLU A 255 -15.06 -11.57 12.73
CA GLU A 255 -14.96 -10.62 11.62
C GLU A 255 -15.71 -9.32 11.99
N PHE A 256 -14.98 -8.20 12.02
CA PHE A 256 -15.51 -6.88 12.32
C PHE A 256 -15.63 -6.06 11.03
N GLU A 257 -16.85 -5.68 10.66
CA GLU A 257 -17.14 -4.88 9.47
C GLU A 257 -17.47 -3.43 9.83
N ARG A 258 -16.85 -2.49 9.10
CA ARG A 258 -17.03 -1.03 9.24
C ARG A 258 -16.81 -0.59 10.68
N VAL A 259 -15.57 -0.77 11.11
CA VAL A 259 -15.05 -0.31 12.41
C VAL A 259 -14.67 1.16 12.27
N SER A 260 -15.22 2.04 13.11
CA SER A 260 -14.77 3.42 13.21
C SER A 260 -14.18 3.69 14.59
N ILE A 261 -12.94 4.19 14.62
CA ILE A 261 -12.19 4.50 15.84
C ILE A 261 -11.85 6.00 15.84
N LYS A 262 -12.17 6.69 16.95
CA LYS A 262 -11.82 8.10 17.17
C LYS A 262 -10.65 8.18 18.15
N GLY A 263 -9.69 9.07 17.88
CA GLY A 263 -8.55 9.47 18.73
C GLY A 263 -8.39 8.76 20.09
N PRO A 264 -9.10 9.20 21.15
CA PRO A 264 -8.94 8.69 22.52
C PRO A 264 -9.29 7.20 22.71
N GLY A 265 -9.88 6.56 21.71
CA GLY A 265 -10.10 5.11 21.67
C GLY A 265 -8.83 4.30 21.37
N LEU A 266 -7.86 4.85 20.62
CA LEU A 266 -6.64 4.12 20.24
C LEU A 266 -5.80 3.75 21.46
N GLY A 267 -5.52 4.71 22.36
CA GLY A 267 -4.79 4.44 23.59
C GLY A 267 -5.50 3.46 24.53
N ARG A 268 -6.84 3.48 24.56
CA ARG A 268 -7.63 2.51 25.35
C ARG A 268 -7.60 1.10 24.76
N LEU A 269 -7.58 0.98 23.43
CA LEU A 269 -7.50 -0.30 22.73
C LEU A 269 -6.11 -0.96 22.86
N ALA A 270 -5.05 -0.20 23.18
CA ALA A 270 -3.75 -0.78 23.54
C ALA A 270 -3.81 -1.54 24.89
N LEU A 271 -4.73 -1.14 25.79
CA LEU A 271 -4.95 -1.75 27.11
C LEU A 271 -6.10 -2.76 27.12
N ALA A 272 -6.87 -2.86 26.03
CA ALA A 272 -7.95 -3.84 25.91
C ALA A 272 -7.40 -5.26 26.02
N GLY A 273 -8.09 -6.13 26.74
CA GLY A 273 -7.66 -7.51 26.94
C GLY A 273 -6.73 -7.76 28.14
N VAL A 274 -6.20 -6.71 28.79
CA VAL A 274 -5.41 -6.88 30.03
C VAL A 274 -6.30 -7.42 31.16
N GLY A 275 -6.19 -8.73 31.40
CA GLY A 275 -7.01 -9.47 32.37
C GLY A 275 -8.26 -10.16 31.79
N ALA A 276 -8.39 -10.26 30.46
CA ALA A 276 -9.52 -10.90 29.77
C ALA A 276 -9.72 -12.40 30.07
N ASP A 277 -8.68 -13.07 30.58
CA ASP A 277 -8.68 -14.45 31.07
C ASP A 277 -9.85 -14.78 32.02
N ARG A 278 -10.41 -13.76 32.69
CA ARG A 278 -11.60 -13.89 33.58
C ARG A 278 -12.94 -14.01 32.86
N ALA A 279 -13.02 -13.79 31.54
CA ALA A 279 -14.28 -13.81 30.79
C ALA A 279 -14.69 -15.20 30.28
N GLY A 280 -13.77 -16.19 30.27
CA GLY A 280 -14.06 -17.56 29.80
C GLY A 280 -14.30 -17.68 28.29
N VAL A 281 -13.84 -16.70 27.52
CA VAL A 281 -13.96 -16.61 26.06
C VAL A 281 -12.57 -16.59 25.45
N ASP A 282 -12.23 -17.62 24.67
CA ASP A 282 -10.99 -17.67 23.88
C ASP A 282 -11.25 -17.05 22.51
N ILE A 283 -10.52 -15.97 22.19
CA ILE A 283 -10.54 -15.26 20.91
C ILE A 283 -9.10 -15.31 20.39
N ARG A 284 -8.86 -16.06 19.32
CA ARG A 284 -7.51 -16.22 18.75
C ARG A 284 -7.22 -15.29 17.58
N HIS A 285 -8.22 -15.01 16.75
CA HIS A 285 -8.07 -14.20 15.55
C HIS A 285 -9.26 -13.25 15.33
N ILE A 286 -8.96 -11.99 15.04
CA ILE A 286 -9.95 -10.96 14.71
C ILE A 286 -9.64 -10.39 13.32
N ALA A 287 -10.54 -10.55 12.36
CA ALA A 287 -10.43 -9.91 11.04
C ALA A 287 -11.10 -8.54 11.04
N LEU A 288 -10.44 -7.54 10.45
CA LEU A 288 -10.92 -6.14 10.35
C LEU A 288 -11.18 -5.79 8.88
N ARG A 289 -12.40 -5.35 8.56
CA ARG A 289 -12.79 -4.96 7.19
C ARG A 289 -13.45 -3.58 7.14
N GLY A 290 -12.91 -2.69 6.32
CA GLY A 290 -13.38 -1.31 6.20
C GLY A 290 -13.18 -0.54 7.51
N LEU A 291 -11.98 -0.65 8.09
CA LEU A 291 -11.56 0.10 9.26
C LEU A 291 -11.33 1.57 8.86
N SER A 292 -11.98 2.47 9.60
CA SER A 292 -11.86 3.93 9.48
C SER A 292 -11.29 4.50 10.79
N VAL A 293 -10.03 4.92 10.80
CA VAL A 293 -9.36 5.48 11.98
C VAL A 293 -9.26 7.00 11.86
N THR A 294 -9.71 7.73 12.87
CA THR A 294 -9.52 9.19 12.96
C THR A 294 -8.38 9.51 13.92
N ILE A 295 -7.24 9.98 13.38
CA ILE A 295 -6.06 10.40 14.12
C ILE A 295 -6.04 11.93 14.16
N GLY A 296 -6.22 12.51 15.34
CA GLY A 296 -6.52 13.94 15.46
C GLY A 296 -7.82 14.26 14.74
N ASP A 297 -7.72 14.98 13.61
CA ASP A 297 -8.81 15.26 12.67
C ASP A 297 -8.60 14.66 11.26
N VAL A 298 -7.55 13.86 11.06
CA VAL A 298 -7.29 13.13 9.80
C VAL A 298 -7.99 11.78 9.82
N LEU A 299 -8.80 11.51 8.80
CA LEU A 299 -9.47 10.22 8.58
C LEU A 299 -8.63 9.34 7.65
N LEU A 300 -8.18 8.19 8.17
CA LEU A 300 -7.66 7.07 7.40
C LEU A 300 -8.81 6.07 7.20
N ASP A 301 -9.31 5.94 5.97
CA ASP A 301 -10.46 5.10 5.65
C ASP A 301 -10.09 3.89 4.78
N ASN A 302 -10.99 2.91 4.73
CA ASN A 302 -10.87 1.68 3.95
C ASN A 302 -9.57 0.89 4.22
N LEU A 303 -9.18 0.82 5.49
CA LEU A 303 -8.13 -0.09 5.94
C LEU A 303 -8.71 -1.51 6.09
N GLY A 304 -7.95 -2.52 5.68
CA GLY A 304 -8.18 -3.91 6.03
C GLY A 304 -7.12 -4.38 7.04
N GLY A 305 -7.35 -5.51 7.70
CA GLY A 305 -6.35 -6.06 8.59
C GLY A 305 -6.81 -7.22 9.46
N GLU A 306 -5.95 -7.59 10.40
CA GLU A 306 -6.14 -8.65 11.37
C GLU A 306 -5.51 -8.29 12.71
N VAL A 307 -6.09 -8.77 13.81
CA VAL A 307 -5.51 -8.71 15.15
C VAL A 307 -5.23 -10.13 15.62
N MET A 308 -3.96 -10.38 15.92
CA MET A 308 -3.49 -11.60 16.57
C MET A 308 -3.61 -11.41 18.09
N MET A 309 -4.29 -12.34 18.73
CA MET A 309 -4.54 -12.33 20.16
C MET A 309 -3.66 -13.36 20.85
N SER A 310 -3.04 -12.95 21.96
CA SER A 310 -2.33 -13.86 22.86
C SER A 310 -3.30 -14.80 23.59
N ALA A 311 -2.80 -15.94 24.09
CA ALA A 311 -3.60 -16.90 24.87
C ALA A 311 -4.22 -16.31 26.16
N ALA A 312 -3.75 -15.15 26.63
CA ALA A 312 -4.31 -14.41 27.77
C ALA A 312 -5.49 -13.47 27.38
N GLY A 313 -5.86 -13.42 26.09
CA GLY A 313 -6.92 -12.57 25.57
C GLY A 313 -6.52 -11.10 25.35
N ALA A 314 -5.23 -10.78 25.33
CA ALA A 314 -4.70 -9.45 25.00
C ALA A 314 -4.16 -9.41 23.55
N PRO A 315 -4.30 -8.29 22.83
CA PRO A 315 -3.74 -8.15 21.49
C PRO A 315 -2.21 -8.20 21.54
N GLU A 316 -1.61 -9.06 20.73
CA GLU A 316 -0.16 -9.21 20.61
C GLU A 316 0.38 -8.43 19.42
N LYS A 317 -0.36 -8.46 18.31
CA LYS A 317 0.04 -7.87 17.03
C LYS A 317 -1.18 -7.48 16.21
N ILE A 318 -1.17 -6.29 15.62
CA ILE A 318 -2.19 -5.81 14.69
C ILE A 318 -1.53 -5.62 13.34
N LEU A 319 -2.03 -6.28 12.30
CA LEU A 319 -1.58 -6.13 10.92
C LEU A 319 -2.65 -5.38 10.14
N LEU A 320 -2.30 -4.23 9.57
CA LEU A 320 -3.18 -3.41 8.75
C LEU A 320 -2.61 -3.26 7.34
N HIS A 321 -3.49 -3.05 6.37
CA HIS A 321 -3.12 -2.69 5.00
C HIS A 321 -4.11 -1.67 4.43
N ASN A 322 -3.65 -0.88 3.46
CA ASN A 322 -4.54 0.00 2.70
C ASN A 322 -5.32 -0.80 1.63
N ALA A 323 -6.35 -0.15 1.07
CA ALA A 323 -7.21 -0.71 0.02
C ALA A 323 -6.43 -1.30 -1.18
N ASP A 324 -5.38 -0.61 -1.61
CA ASP A 324 -4.56 -0.99 -2.78
C ASP A 324 -3.48 -2.04 -2.45
N ASN A 325 -3.33 -2.42 -1.17
CA ASN A 325 -2.23 -3.26 -0.65
C ASN A 325 -0.80 -2.71 -0.91
N THR A 326 -0.67 -1.44 -1.28
CA THR A 326 0.60 -0.73 -1.52
C THR A 326 1.29 -0.29 -0.23
N LEU A 327 0.58 -0.28 0.91
CA LEU A 327 1.11 -0.02 2.24
C LEU A 327 0.60 -1.05 3.23
N LYS A 328 1.51 -1.71 3.94
CA LYS A 328 1.24 -2.57 5.09
C LYS A 328 1.80 -1.91 6.36
N MET A 329 1.09 -2.04 7.46
CA MET A 329 1.45 -1.49 8.76
C MET A 329 1.30 -2.59 9.81
N GLU A 330 2.23 -2.65 10.73
CA GLU A 330 2.23 -3.55 11.88
C GLU A 330 2.26 -2.68 13.14
N LEU A 331 1.30 -2.90 14.04
CA LEU A 331 1.23 -2.22 15.32
C LEU A 331 1.34 -3.26 16.44
N GLN A 332 2.37 -3.13 17.26
CA GLN A 332 2.59 -3.93 18.47
C GLN A 332 2.19 -3.10 19.69
N PRO A 333 1.19 -3.53 20.49
CA PRO A 333 0.78 -2.80 21.69
C PRO A 333 1.91 -2.67 22.71
N MET A 334 1.93 -1.53 23.41
CA MET A 334 2.86 -1.19 24.48
C MET A 334 2.08 -0.61 25.67
N ALA A 335 2.73 -0.45 26.82
CA ALA A 335 2.10 0.07 28.05
C ALA A 335 1.39 1.43 27.85
N GLU A 336 1.92 2.31 26.98
CA GLU A 336 1.35 3.62 26.67
C GLU A 336 1.38 3.91 25.16
N GLY A 337 0.81 3.01 24.35
CA GLY A 337 0.64 3.21 22.91
C GLY A 337 0.98 1.99 22.06
N TYR A 338 1.55 2.22 20.88
CA TYR A 338 1.94 1.18 19.93
C TYR A 338 3.33 1.45 19.35
N ARG A 339 4.15 0.42 19.22
CA ARG A 339 5.26 0.42 18.26
C ARG A 339 4.69 0.18 16.87
N ILE A 340 5.11 0.97 15.90
CA ILE A 340 4.67 0.86 14.51
C ILE A 340 5.87 0.50 13.63
N THR A 341 5.69 -0.50 12.78
CA THR A 341 6.52 -0.68 11.57
C THR A 341 5.60 -0.59 10.36
N ALA A 342 6.07 -0.02 9.24
CA ALA A 342 5.27 0.09 8.02
C ALA A 342 6.15 -0.08 6.79
N ILE A 343 5.72 -0.97 5.89
CA ILE A 343 6.44 -1.30 4.66
C ILE A 343 5.47 -1.11 3.50
N GLY A 344 5.90 -0.36 2.49
CA GLY A 344 5.09 -0.08 1.30
C GLY A 344 5.88 -0.17 0.00
N SER A 345 5.18 -0.49 -1.08
CA SER A 345 5.73 -0.57 -2.43
C SER A 345 4.80 0.15 -3.41
N ASN A 346 5.37 1.04 -4.21
CA ASN A 346 4.63 1.95 -5.11
C ASN A 346 3.49 2.71 -4.40
N TRP A 347 3.70 3.07 -3.14
CA TRP A 347 2.71 3.75 -2.33
C TRP A 347 2.56 5.22 -2.76
N LYS A 348 1.31 5.65 -2.94
CA LYS A 348 0.95 7.05 -3.21
C LYS A 348 0.49 7.70 -1.91
N THR A 349 1.08 8.84 -1.56
CA THR A 349 0.72 9.53 -0.33
C THR A 349 -0.71 10.11 -0.41
N PRO A 350 -1.51 10.03 0.68
CA PRO A 350 -2.90 10.49 0.70
C PRO A 350 -3.05 12.02 0.87
N PHE A 351 -1.94 12.75 0.98
CA PHE A 351 -1.88 14.21 1.11
C PHE A 351 -1.42 14.86 -0.22
N LYS A 352 -1.53 16.20 -0.32
CA LYS A 352 -1.13 16.97 -1.49
C LYS A 352 0.21 17.68 -1.27
N PRO A 353 1.11 17.76 -2.28
CA PRO A 353 1.07 17.00 -3.54
C PRO A 353 1.20 15.49 -3.26
N SER A 354 0.54 14.66 -4.09
CA SER A 354 0.57 13.22 -3.90
C SER A 354 1.89 12.67 -4.44
N LEU A 355 2.76 12.21 -3.53
CA LEU A 355 4.08 11.70 -3.84
C LEU A 355 4.01 10.19 -4.04
N THR A 356 4.82 9.65 -4.94
CA THR A 356 4.94 8.20 -5.17
C THR A 356 6.27 7.69 -4.64
N LEU A 357 6.21 6.78 -3.68
CA LEU A 357 7.35 6.11 -3.05
C LEU A 357 7.43 4.69 -3.62
N GLN A 358 8.49 4.36 -4.38
CA GLN A 358 8.65 3.03 -4.97
C GLN A 358 8.86 1.96 -3.90
N LEU A 359 9.56 2.33 -2.82
CA LEU A 359 9.72 1.55 -1.60
C LEU A 359 9.69 2.52 -0.41
N ILE A 360 9.07 2.10 0.68
CA ILE A 360 9.13 2.80 1.98
C ILE A 360 9.22 1.76 3.11
N ASP A 361 10.05 2.05 4.09
CA ASP A 361 10.23 1.34 5.36
C ASP A 361 10.26 2.39 6.49
N VAL A 362 9.34 2.28 7.44
CA VAL A 362 9.15 3.24 8.53
C VAL A 362 9.07 2.51 9.85
N ASN A 363 9.84 2.94 10.84
CA ASN A 363 9.67 2.50 12.24
C ASN A 363 9.38 3.70 13.14
N GLY A 364 8.52 3.50 14.13
CA GLY A 364 8.11 4.56 15.04
C GLY A 364 7.30 4.10 16.24
N GLU A 365 6.81 5.06 17.00
CA GLU A 365 5.95 4.88 18.16
C GLU A 365 4.76 5.85 18.09
N LEU A 366 3.54 5.32 18.25
CA LEU A 366 2.29 6.07 18.31
C LEU A 366 1.78 6.08 19.75
N ARG A 367 1.63 7.26 20.32
CA ARG A 367 1.04 7.52 21.63
C ARG A 367 -0.25 8.32 21.47
N ASP A 368 -1.00 8.52 22.56
CA ASP A 368 -2.11 9.46 22.51
C ASP A 368 -1.56 10.88 22.24
N GLY A 369 -2.08 11.54 21.21
CA GLY A 369 -1.64 12.88 20.82
C GLY A 369 -0.32 12.99 20.04
N ARG A 370 0.43 11.91 19.77
CA ARG A 370 1.79 12.00 19.19
C ARG A 370 2.21 10.76 18.39
N LEU A 371 2.93 10.98 17.28
CA LEU A 371 3.60 9.96 16.45
C LEU A 371 5.08 10.32 16.26
N ASP A 372 5.97 9.47 16.74
CA ASP A 372 7.43 9.58 16.56
C ASP A 372 7.92 8.56 15.54
N LEU A 373 8.39 9.01 14.38
CA LEU A 373 9.03 8.18 13.36
C LEU A 373 10.55 8.22 13.53
N SER A 374 11.10 7.20 14.19
CA SER A 374 12.52 7.06 14.51
C SER A 374 13.37 6.59 13.32
N LYS A 375 12.71 5.98 12.31
CA LYS A 375 13.29 5.58 11.03
C LYS A 375 12.29 5.89 9.91
N ILE A 376 12.75 6.54 8.86
CA ILE A 376 12.10 6.63 7.56
C ILE A 376 13.18 6.31 6.53
N GLU A 377 13.03 5.26 5.74
CA GLU A 377 13.92 4.89 4.63
C GLU A 377 13.09 4.54 3.40
N GLY A 378 13.52 4.92 2.21
CA GLY A 378 12.76 4.63 1.00
C GLY A 378 13.47 4.94 -0.30
N ARG A 379 12.82 4.56 -1.40
CA ARG A 379 13.21 4.91 -2.76
C ARG A 379 12.12 5.74 -3.42
N ALA A 380 12.51 6.87 -3.97
CA ALA A 380 11.64 7.87 -4.56
C ALA A 380 12.36 8.56 -5.72
N TYR A 381 11.68 8.78 -6.85
CA TYR A 381 12.20 9.54 -8.00
C TYR A 381 13.64 9.18 -8.41
N ASP A 382 13.91 7.88 -8.60
CA ASP A 382 15.22 7.27 -8.92
C ASP A 382 16.32 7.39 -7.84
N GLY A 383 16.04 8.04 -6.72
CA GLY A 383 16.97 8.21 -5.60
C GLY A 383 16.51 7.53 -4.31
N GLN A 384 17.18 7.90 -3.22
CA GLN A 384 16.95 7.41 -1.85
C GLN A 384 16.49 8.56 -0.95
N VAL A 385 15.58 8.26 -0.03
CA VAL A 385 15.18 9.13 1.07
C VAL A 385 15.46 8.42 2.39
N GLU A 386 16.07 9.13 3.32
CA GLU A 386 16.25 8.70 4.71
C GLU A 386 15.82 9.83 5.66
N GLY A 387 15.47 9.51 6.91
CA GLY A 387 15.22 10.54 7.90
C GLY A 387 14.39 10.13 9.10
N ARG A 388 13.83 11.14 9.77
CA ARG A 388 13.00 11.03 10.98
C ARG A 388 11.93 12.12 10.99
N ALA A 389 10.81 11.86 11.66
CA ALA A 389 9.76 12.86 11.87
C ALA A 389 9.12 12.71 13.25
N ALA A 390 8.61 13.80 13.81
CA ALA A 390 7.73 13.79 14.97
C ALA A 390 6.50 14.66 14.65
N ILE A 391 5.32 14.12 14.94
CA ILE A 391 4.03 14.75 14.70
C ILE A 391 3.28 14.76 16.03
N GLU A 392 2.82 15.93 16.46
CA GLU A 392 2.06 16.11 17.70
C GLU A 392 0.72 16.78 17.39
N TRP A 393 -0.34 16.40 18.09
CA TRP A 393 -1.67 17.01 18.01
C TRP A 393 -2.33 17.24 19.39
N ALA A 394 -1.67 16.86 20.49
CA ALA A 394 -2.11 17.20 21.84
C ALA A 394 -1.91 18.70 22.14
N GLY A 395 -3.00 19.47 22.10
CA GLY A 395 -2.98 20.92 22.38
C GLY A 395 -2.62 21.81 21.19
N GLY A 396 -2.62 21.27 19.98
CA GLY A 396 -2.28 21.96 18.73
C GLY A 396 -1.48 21.04 17.81
N ALA A 397 -1.65 21.17 16.50
CA ALA A 397 -0.93 20.33 15.56
C ALA A 397 0.46 20.89 15.27
N SER A 398 1.48 20.02 15.30
CA SER A 398 2.81 20.35 14.82
C SER A 398 3.50 19.18 14.12
N LEU A 399 4.42 19.51 13.22
CA LEU A 399 5.32 18.58 12.54
C LEU A 399 6.74 19.11 12.69
N THR A 400 7.68 18.22 12.99
CA THR A 400 9.11 18.44 12.78
C THR A 400 9.69 17.22 12.07
N SER A 401 10.57 17.42 11.08
CA SER A 401 11.24 16.32 10.38
C SER A 401 12.61 16.75 9.88
N ASN A 402 13.54 15.79 9.84
CA ASN A 402 14.80 15.92 9.13
C ASN A 402 14.89 14.78 8.11
N LEU A 403 15.19 15.11 6.85
CA LEU A 403 15.28 14.19 5.73
C LEU A 403 16.59 14.39 4.97
N ASP A 404 17.25 13.30 4.61
CA ASP A 404 18.40 13.25 3.71
C ASP A 404 17.96 12.60 2.39
N PHE A 405 18.13 13.31 1.28
CA PHE A 405 17.86 12.85 -0.08
C PHE A 405 19.19 12.57 -0.78
N ARG A 406 19.33 11.40 -1.43
CA ARG A 406 20.54 11.02 -2.18
C ARG A 406 20.19 10.56 -3.60
N HIS A 407 20.97 11.05 -4.57
CA HIS A 407 20.88 10.66 -5.99
C HIS A 407 19.48 10.78 -6.61
N MET A 408 18.67 11.74 -6.16
CA MET A 408 17.32 11.99 -6.67
C MET A 408 17.37 12.53 -8.10
N ASN A 409 16.47 12.08 -8.97
CA ASN A 409 16.29 12.67 -10.29
C ASN A 409 15.56 14.03 -10.14
N ALA A 410 16.27 15.13 -10.38
CA ALA A 410 15.75 16.48 -10.18
C ALA A 410 14.49 16.74 -11.02
N THR A 411 14.47 16.30 -12.28
CA THR A 411 13.34 16.48 -13.20
C THR A 411 12.08 15.78 -12.69
N LYS A 412 12.21 14.52 -12.26
CA LYS A 412 11.09 13.72 -11.74
C LYS A 412 10.57 14.28 -10.41
N LEU A 413 11.45 14.70 -9.51
CA LEU A 413 11.06 15.28 -8.23
C LEU A 413 10.33 16.63 -8.40
N LEU A 414 10.87 17.54 -9.22
CA LEU A 414 10.25 18.85 -9.47
C LEU A 414 8.87 18.71 -10.13
N ALA A 415 8.73 17.79 -11.08
CA ALA A 415 7.44 17.48 -11.71
C ALA A 415 6.41 16.95 -10.69
N ALA A 416 6.82 16.05 -9.79
CA ALA A 416 5.94 15.50 -8.75
C ALA A 416 5.55 16.53 -7.66
N LEU A 417 6.40 17.53 -7.42
CA LEU A 417 6.09 18.69 -6.58
C LEU A 417 5.21 19.74 -7.29
N GLY A 418 4.94 19.58 -8.59
CA GLY A 418 4.16 20.55 -9.38
C GLY A 418 4.91 21.85 -9.68
N SER A 419 6.24 21.82 -9.70
CA SER A 419 7.08 23.00 -9.96
C SER A 419 7.02 23.42 -11.43
N ASP A 420 6.73 24.71 -11.66
CA ASP A 420 6.89 25.34 -12.98
C ASP A 420 8.37 25.55 -13.36
N LEU A 421 9.29 25.58 -12.37
CA LEU A 421 10.73 25.57 -12.63
C LEU A 421 11.20 24.15 -12.98
N SER A 422 12.05 24.04 -14.00
CA SER A 422 12.63 22.78 -14.46
C SER A 422 14.15 22.79 -14.32
N ALA A 423 14.68 21.76 -13.66
CA ALA A 423 16.11 21.48 -13.59
C ALA A 423 16.34 19.97 -13.81
N GLU A 424 17.46 19.66 -14.46
CA GLU A 424 17.95 18.31 -14.70
C GLU A 424 19.18 18.02 -13.83
N GLY A 425 19.51 16.74 -13.70
CA GLY A 425 20.69 16.26 -12.97
C GLY A 425 20.36 15.46 -11.73
N GLU A 426 21.41 15.06 -11.04
CA GLU A 426 21.37 14.23 -9.83
C GLU A 426 21.40 15.12 -8.58
N LEU A 427 20.32 15.10 -7.80
CA LEU A 427 20.11 15.91 -6.60
C LEU A 427 20.46 15.11 -5.31
N THR A 428 21.32 15.69 -4.49
CA THR A 428 21.51 15.33 -3.07
C THR A 428 21.10 16.52 -2.21
N ALA A 429 20.34 16.31 -1.15
CA ALA A 429 19.88 17.40 -0.27
C ALA A 429 19.69 16.96 1.18
N ARG A 430 19.79 17.92 2.09
CA ARG A 430 19.34 17.78 3.48
C ARG A 430 18.23 18.78 3.74
N LEU A 431 17.13 18.32 4.30
CA LEU A 431 15.92 19.10 4.51
C LEU A 431 15.50 19.02 5.97
N ARG A 432 15.08 20.16 6.52
CA ARG A 432 14.34 20.28 7.78
C ARG A 432 12.95 20.81 7.44
N LEU A 433 11.94 20.06 7.85
CA LEU A 433 10.54 20.41 7.68
C LEU A 433 9.95 20.78 9.04
N GLU A 434 9.20 21.89 9.09
CA GLU A 434 8.48 22.32 10.28
C GLU A 434 7.10 22.83 9.90
N ALA A 435 6.06 22.49 10.67
CA ALA A 435 4.74 23.08 10.53
C ALA A 435 4.06 23.22 11.89
N LYS A 436 3.18 24.21 12.03
CA LYS A 436 2.29 24.40 13.18
C LYS A 436 0.93 24.88 12.70
N ALA A 437 -0.14 24.26 13.20
CA ALA A 437 -1.51 24.60 12.84
C ALA A 437 -2.48 24.23 13.97
N ASP A 438 -3.72 24.73 13.91
CA ASP A 438 -4.77 24.35 14.89
C ASP A 438 -5.21 22.87 14.75
N LYS A 439 -4.90 22.26 13.60
CA LYS A 439 -5.43 20.97 13.13
C LYS A 439 -4.39 20.22 12.30
N LEU A 440 -4.43 18.89 12.38
CA LEU A 440 -3.46 18.01 11.73
C LEU A 440 -3.60 18.06 10.20
N VAL A 441 -4.84 18.17 9.69
CA VAL A 441 -5.11 18.31 8.25
C VAL A 441 -4.53 19.61 7.65
N ASN A 442 -4.32 20.65 8.46
CA ASN A 442 -3.83 21.95 8.03
C ASN A 442 -2.29 22.07 8.06
N LEU A 443 -1.55 21.04 8.47
CA LEU A 443 -0.08 21.10 8.59
C LEU A 443 0.62 21.31 7.24
N THR A 444 0.06 20.77 6.14
CA THR A 444 0.61 20.98 4.78
C THR A 444 0.60 22.45 4.38
N ASP A 445 -0.45 23.17 4.77
CA ASP A 445 -0.68 24.57 4.39
C ASP A 445 0.16 25.53 5.23
N ALA A 446 0.66 25.06 6.38
CA ALA A 446 1.58 25.77 7.27
C ALA A 446 3.05 25.31 7.10
N LEU A 447 3.35 24.46 6.11
CA LEU A 447 4.66 23.83 5.97
C LEU A 447 5.76 24.85 5.63
N ARG A 448 6.81 24.81 6.44
CA ARG A 448 8.09 25.47 6.23
C ARG A 448 9.16 24.42 5.93
N THR A 449 10.00 24.71 4.95
CA THR A 449 11.12 23.86 4.53
C THR A 449 12.40 24.68 4.51
N ASP A 450 13.40 24.28 5.29
CA ASP A 450 14.78 24.79 5.19
C ASP A 450 15.67 23.65 4.69
N ALA A 451 16.45 23.87 3.64
CA ALA A 451 17.28 22.82 3.04
C ALA A 451 18.62 23.33 2.48
N SER A 452 19.60 22.44 2.42
CA SER A 452 20.86 22.61 1.67
C SER A 452 20.94 21.54 0.58
N PHE A 453 21.33 21.91 -0.63
CA PHE A 453 21.33 20.99 -1.78
C PHE A 453 22.59 21.08 -2.65
N GLU A 454 22.82 20.00 -3.38
CA GLU A 454 23.78 19.85 -4.47
C GLU A 454 23.09 19.14 -5.64
N LEU A 455 23.12 19.72 -6.85
CA LEU A 455 22.82 19.04 -8.10
C LEU A 455 24.13 18.80 -8.87
N LYS A 456 24.28 17.62 -9.48
CA LYS A 456 25.42 17.26 -10.33
C LYS A 456 24.98 16.97 -11.76
N ARG A 457 25.86 17.31 -12.71
CA ARG A 457 25.79 16.94 -14.15
C ARG A 457 24.40 17.20 -14.73
N GLY A 458 24.01 18.46 -14.77
CA GLY A 458 22.63 18.88 -15.03
C GLY A 458 22.50 20.17 -15.82
N ALA A 459 21.27 20.67 -15.90
CA ALA A 459 20.93 21.93 -16.56
C ALA A 459 19.76 22.61 -15.85
N VAL A 460 19.78 23.95 -15.75
CA VAL A 460 18.60 24.72 -15.34
C VAL A 460 17.93 25.27 -16.60
N LYS A 461 16.65 24.92 -16.82
CA LYS A 461 15.90 25.34 -18.01
C LYS A 461 15.15 26.64 -17.75
N GLY A 462 15.00 27.45 -18.79
CA GLY A 462 14.43 28.80 -18.70
C GLY A 462 15.45 29.91 -18.41
N PHE A 463 16.71 29.55 -18.12
CA PHE A 463 17.77 30.48 -17.77
C PHE A 463 19.01 30.22 -18.62
N ASP A 464 19.22 30.99 -19.69
CA ASP A 464 20.51 31.05 -20.38
C ASP A 464 21.39 32.19 -19.83
N LEU A 465 22.12 31.87 -18.76
CA LEU A 465 23.05 32.79 -18.10
C LEU A 465 24.28 33.09 -18.99
N GLY A 466 24.63 32.17 -19.91
CA GLY A 466 25.77 32.32 -20.81
C GLY A 466 25.53 33.35 -21.90
N GLU A 467 24.39 33.25 -22.58
CA GLU A 467 23.91 34.24 -23.56
C GLU A 467 23.61 35.59 -22.88
N ALA A 468 22.89 35.58 -21.74
CA ALA A 468 22.61 36.81 -20.99
C ALA A 468 23.90 37.55 -20.58
N ALA A 469 24.95 36.85 -20.16
CA ALA A 469 26.23 37.47 -19.79
C ALA A 469 27.05 38.01 -20.97
N ARG A 470 26.75 37.61 -22.21
CA ARG A 470 27.45 38.04 -23.44
C ARG A 470 26.72 39.17 -24.18
N ARG A 471 25.42 39.36 -23.94
CA ARG A 471 24.63 40.39 -24.63
C ARG A 471 25.05 41.81 -24.26
N THR A 472 25.26 42.61 -25.29
CA THR A 472 25.55 44.05 -25.20
C THR A 472 24.26 44.86 -25.38
N GLY A 473 23.39 44.86 -24.36
CA GLY A 473 22.16 45.65 -24.38
C GLY A 473 21.24 45.43 -23.19
N SER A 474 20.17 46.23 -23.11
CA SER A 474 19.17 46.17 -22.02
C SER A 474 17.98 45.23 -22.30
N ALA A 475 17.96 44.58 -23.47
CA ALA A 475 16.88 43.65 -23.83
C ALA A 475 17.04 42.32 -23.07
N PRO A 476 15.99 41.82 -22.38
CA PRO A 476 16.09 40.61 -21.58
C PRO A 476 16.31 39.37 -22.45
N THR A 477 17.16 38.46 -21.98
CA THR A 477 17.20 37.07 -22.46
C THR A 477 16.06 36.29 -21.81
N ARG A 478 15.43 35.41 -22.59
CA ARG A 478 14.25 34.63 -22.22
C ARG A 478 14.47 33.17 -22.63
N GLY A 479 14.15 32.23 -21.76
CA GLY A 479 14.27 30.81 -22.07
C GLY A 479 15.72 30.30 -22.12
N GLY A 480 15.96 29.29 -22.97
CA GLY A 480 17.24 28.59 -23.06
C GLY A 480 17.55 27.72 -21.83
N GLU A 481 18.81 27.35 -21.66
CA GLU A 481 19.27 26.54 -20.53
C GLU A 481 20.71 26.88 -20.14
N THR A 482 21.05 26.70 -18.86
CA THR A 482 22.44 26.75 -18.37
C THR A 482 22.84 25.38 -17.87
N LYS A 483 23.77 24.74 -18.56
CA LYS A 483 24.38 23.46 -18.13
C LYS A 483 25.38 23.68 -17.01
N PHE A 484 25.52 22.68 -16.15
CA PHE A 484 26.44 22.69 -15.03
C PHE A 484 27.00 21.30 -14.70
N GLU A 485 28.25 21.27 -14.27
CA GLU A 485 28.85 20.08 -13.66
C GLU A 485 28.38 19.94 -12.21
N GLN A 486 28.25 21.07 -11.51
CA GLN A 486 27.82 21.16 -10.12
C GLN A 486 27.03 22.46 -9.89
N MET A 487 25.92 22.37 -9.16
CA MET A 487 25.18 23.51 -8.62
C MET A 487 24.86 23.26 -7.14
N THR A 488 25.18 24.20 -6.27
CA THR A 488 24.92 24.11 -4.82
C THR A 488 24.11 25.31 -4.34
N GLY A 489 23.39 25.15 -3.23
CA GLY A 489 22.65 26.26 -2.65
C GLY A 489 21.87 25.88 -1.39
N THR A 490 21.10 26.86 -0.90
CA THR A 490 20.16 26.71 0.21
C THR A 490 18.76 27.09 -0.24
N LEU A 491 17.75 26.30 0.14
CA LEU A 491 16.34 26.55 -0.13
C LEU A 491 15.61 26.87 1.19
N GLN A 492 14.76 27.88 1.17
CA GLN A 492 13.87 28.26 2.27
C GLN A 492 12.48 28.50 1.72
N CYS A 493 11.54 27.57 1.93
CA CYS A 493 10.14 27.72 1.54
C CYS A 493 9.25 27.97 2.75
N THR A 494 8.28 28.86 2.54
CA THR A 494 7.15 29.15 3.42
C THR A 494 5.86 29.02 2.60
N PRO A 495 4.67 29.04 3.22
CA PRO A 495 3.41 29.07 2.48
C PRO A 495 3.20 30.29 1.56
N LYS A 496 4.08 31.30 1.62
CA LYS A 496 3.99 32.54 0.82
C LYS A 496 5.01 32.64 -0.31
N ASP A 497 6.17 32.02 -0.14
CA ASP A 497 7.31 32.13 -1.06
C ASP A 497 8.37 31.04 -0.84
N CYS A 498 9.18 30.80 -1.86
CA CYS A 498 10.41 30.01 -1.78
C CYS A 498 11.61 30.89 -2.15
N ARG A 499 12.68 30.83 -1.35
CA ARG A 499 13.94 31.52 -1.57
C ARG A 499 15.06 30.51 -1.78
N LEU A 500 15.72 30.58 -2.92
CA LEU A 500 16.99 29.90 -3.18
C LEU A 500 18.11 30.92 -2.93
N GLY A 501 18.85 30.74 -1.84
CA GLY A 501 20.00 31.56 -1.46
C GLY A 501 21.32 30.82 -1.67
N ASN A 502 22.43 31.57 -1.65
CA ASN A 502 23.79 31.03 -1.73
C ASN A 502 24.03 30.15 -2.97
N LEU A 503 23.32 30.41 -4.07
CA LEU A 503 23.45 29.63 -5.30
C LEU A 503 24.88 29.77 -5.81
N ARG A 504 25.53 28.65 -6.11
CA ARG A 504 26.82 28.59 -6.81
C ARG A 504 26.76 27.50 -7.86
N LEU A 505 27.03 27.85 -9.11
CA LEU A 505 27.00 26.98 -10.27
C LEU A 505 28.39 27.00 -10.93
N SER A 506 28.91 25.84 -11.31
CA SER A 506 30.17 25.72 -12.07
C SER A 506 30.05 24.73 -13.24
N SER A 507 30.69 25.09 -14.35
CA SER A 507 30.85 24.26 -15.55
C SER A 507 32.17 24.63 -16.23
N GLY A 508 33.27 23.98 -15.83
CA GLY A 508 34.62 24.27 -16.32
C GLY A 508 35.03 25.73 -16.16
N LEU A 509 35.09 26.46 -17.28
CA LEU A 509 35.46 27.88 -17.34
C LEU A 509 34.31 28.86 -17.02
N PHE A 510 33.07 28.36 -16.92
CA PHE A 510 31.90 29.11 -16.51
C PHE A 510 31.62 28.94 -15.02
N LYS A 511 31.41 30.05 -14.31
CA LYS A 511 30.92 30.05 -12.93
C LYS A 511 29.81 31.09 -12.78
N SER A 512 28.87 30.82 -11.87
CA SER A 512 27.88 31.81 -11.46
C SER A 512 27.58 31.71 -9.97
N SER A 513 27.26 32.83 -9.33
CA SER A 513 26.78 32.89 -7.96
C SER A 513 25.57 33.83 -7.83
N GLY A 514 24.59 33.50 -7.00
CA GLY A 514 23.41 34.34 -6.90
C GLY A 514 22.33 33.90 -5.90
N TYR A 515 21.13 34.40 -6.13
CA TYR A 515 19.92 34.06 -5.39
C TYR A 515 18.66 34.22 -6.28
N LEU A 516 17.61 33.50 -5.93
CA LEU A 516 16.31 33.54 -6.58
C LEU A 516 15.19 33.52 -5.53
N VAL A 517 14.20 34.37 -5.68
CA VAL A 517 12.96 34.38 -4.89
C VAL A 517 11.80 34.08 -5.82
N ILE A 518 10.99 33.10 -5.44
CA ILE A 518 9.80 32.63 -6.12
C ILE A 518 8.64 32.98 -5.21
N ALA A 519 7.84 33.99 -5.57
CA ALA A 519 6.63 34.33 -4.83
C ALA A 519 5.53 33.28 -5.08
N GLY A 520 4.55 33.17 -4.17
CA GLY A 520 3.45 32.20 -4.28
C GLY A 520 2.55 32.34 -5.52
N ASN A 521 2.67 33.43 -6.27
CA ASN A 521 2.05 33.62 -7.60
C ASN A 521 3.00 33.25 -8.77
N ALA A 522 4.06 32.49 -8.51
CA ALA A 522 5.13 32.12 -9.44
C ALA A 522 5.94 33.28 -10.05
N GLN A 523 5.83 34.51 -9.52
CA GLN A 523 6.68 35.63 -9.91
C GLN A 523 8.11 35.41 -9.41
N LEU A 524 9.09 35.60 -10.30
CA LEU A 524 10.51 35.53 -9.98
C LEU A 524 11.09 36.92 -9.70
N SER A 525 12.02 36.97 -8.74
CA SER A 525 12.93 38.09 -8.54
C SER A 525 14.27 37.57 -8.01
N GLY A 526 15.39 38.11 -8.48
CA GLY A 526 16.71 37.64 -8.05
C GLY A 526 17.86 38.31 -8.77
N GLY A 527 19.07 37.79 -8.54
CA GLY A 527 20.27 38.25 -9.19
C GLY A 527 21.34 37.16 -9.25
N ALA A 528 22.18 37.22 -10.29
CA ALA A 528 23.29 36.31 -10.49
C ALA A 528 24.50 37.06 -11.03
N ASP A 529 25.67 36.88 -10.40
CA ASP A 529 26.96 37.29 -10.94
C ASP A 529 27.53 36.13 -11.76
N VAL A 530 27.83 36.37 -13.04
CA VAL A 530 28.41 35.38 -13.96
C VAL A 530 29.89 35.70 -14.19
N GLU A 531 30.75 34.70 -14.03
CA GLU A 531 32.17 34.74 -14.35
C GLU A 531 32.49 33.79 -15.52
N LEU A 532 33.02 34.37 -16.60
CA LEU A 532 33.49 33.68 -17.80
C LEU A 532 35.01 33.81 -17.89
N ARG A 533 35.74 32.70 -17.72
CA ARG A 533 37.20 32.68 -17.86
C ARG A 533 37.59 32.40 -19.31
N GLY A 534 38.10 33.41 -20.00
CA GLY A 534 38.79 33.24 -21.28
C GLY A 534 40.28 32.93 -21.11
N SER A 535 40.97 32.70 -22.22
CA SER A 535 42.42 32.45 -22.24
C SER A 535 43.26 33.67 -21.84
N ALA A 536 42.77 34.89 -22.09
CA ALA A 536 43.49 36.15 -21.84
C ALA A 536 42.88 37.03 -20.74
N ALA A 537 41.60 36.85 -20.40
CA ALA A 537 40.89 37.70 -19.44
C ALA A 537 39.70 36.96 -18.80
N THR A 538 39.29 37.42 -17.62
CA THR A 538 38.06 36.98 -16.95
C THR A 538 37.00 38.05 -17.11
N HIS A 539 35.88 37.71 -17.76
CA HIS A 539 34.73 38.61 -17.92
C HIS A 539 33.72 38.36 -16.80
N ARG A 540 33.26 39.43 -16.13
CA ARG A 540 32.24 39.36 -15.08
C ARG A 540 31.03 40.20 -15.45
N MET A 541 29.85 39.62 -15.35
CA MET A 541 28.59 40.29 -15.67
C MET A 541 27.55 40.03 -14.57
N PRO A 542 27.07 41.07 -13.86
CA PRO A 542 25.90 40.95 -13.00
C PRO A 542 24.63 40.86 -13.87
N LEU A 543 23.72 39.97 -13.50
CA LEU A 543 22.41 39.75 -14.15
C LEU A 543 21.29 39.97 -13.12
N THR A 544 20.21 40.61 -13.55
CA THR A 544 18.95 40.67 -12.79
C THR A 544 17.98 39.60 -13.30
N ILE A 545 17.36 38.86 -12.39
CA ILE A 545 16.38 37.82 -12.69
C ILE A 545 14.97 38.36 -12.37
N SER A 546 14.05 38.21 -13.32
CA SER A 546 12.64 38.62 -13.21
C SER A 546 11.74 37.71 -14.06
N GLY A 547 10.50 38.11 -14.34
CA GLY A 547 9.53 37.28 -15.07
C GLY A 547 8.83 36.26 -14.17
N THR A 548 8.32 35.18 -14.76
CA THR A 548 7.61 34.12 -14.00
C THR A 548 8.37 32.80 -14.07
N ALA A 549 8.03 31.82 -13.23
CA ALA A 549 8.67 30.50 -13.27
C ALA A 549 8.57 29.83 -14.65
N LYS A 550 7.48 30.07 -15.40
CA LYS A 550 7.29 29.58 -16.78
C LYS A 550 7.99 30.42 -17.86
N ASP A 551 8.27 31.68 -17.54
CA ASP A 551 8.82 32.67 -18.47
C ASP A 551 9.86 33.55 -17.75
N PRO A 552 11.05 33.01 -17.40
CA PRO A 552 12.08 33.76 -16.71
C PRO A 552 12.76 34.77 -17.64
N LEU A 553 13.11 35.94 -17.08
CA LEU A 553 13.74 37.04 -17.81
C LEU A 553 15.06 37.42 -17.14
N LEU A 554 16.15 37.36 -17.92
CA LEU A 554 17.51 37.71 -17.51
C LEU A 554 17.92 39.03 -18.15
N THR A 555 18.18 40.06 -17.35
CA THR A 555 18.61 41.38 -17.85
C THR A 555 20.05 41.67 -17.44
N PRO A 556 20.95 42.01 -18.38
CA PRO A 556 22.32 42.42 -18.05
C PRO A 556 22.34 43.70 -17.22
N GLY A 557 23.08 43.67 -16.11
CA GLY A 557 23.45 44.86 -15.35
C GLY A 557 24.62 45.61 -15.98
N ARG A 558 25.06 46.70 -15.34
CA ARG A 558 26.36 47.30 -15.69
C ARG A 558 27.48 46.51 -14.99
N PRO A 559 28.56 46.13 -15.67
CA PRO A 559 29.75 45.58 -15.01
C PRO A 559 30.28 46.61 -13.99
N ARG A 560 30.82 46.10 -12.87
CA ARG A 560 31.45 46.88 -11.81
C ARG A 560 32.96 46.98 -12.00
#